data_AF-A0A5J4TNZ4-F1
#
_entry.id   AF-A0A5J4TNZ4-F1
#
_cell.length_a   1.000
_cell.length_b   1.000
_cell.length_c   1.000
_cell.angle_alpha   90.00
_cell.angle_beta   90.00
_cell.angle_gamma   90.00
#
_symmetry.space_group_name_H-M   'P 1'
#
loop_
_entity.id
_entity.type
_entity.pdbx_description
1 polymer ?
#
loop_
_entity_poly.entity_id
_entity_poly.type
_entity_poly.pdbx_seq_one_letter_code
_entity_poly.pdbx_strand_id
1 'polypeptide(L)'
;MSRADDAEDAEVDKILDSVDGAEAKLDDSMRVELNTLILETVSDDFLRTDRPSGHLTSDPILLKYQRSVIFHMLKTAGKTLFQGKSLVNISLPVRIFEARSYLQRITDAWGNQAELFKAAEAQDPVERLKHTATFNISGLRYCVLQAKPFNPILGETLQATYPGGINVQ
;
A
#
# COMPACT_ATOMS: atom_id res chain seq x y z
N MET A 1 20.47 28.48 15.14
CA MET A 1 19.93 27.10 15.22
C MET A 1 19.26 27.01 16.57
N SER A 2 17.93 26.90 16.56
CA SER A 2 17.09 27.37 17.65
C SER A 2 16.68 26.22 18.55
N ARG A 3 16.50 26.53 19.84
CA ARG A 3 16.09 25.66 20.96
C ARG A 3 14.78 24.86 20.74
N ALA A 4 14.11 25.07 19.60
CA ALA A 4 12.93 24.32 19.15
C ALA A 4 13.32 23.03 18.40
N ASP A 5 14.45 23.04 17.69
CA ASP A 5 15.00 21.88 16.98
C ASP A 5 15.43 20.80 18.01
N ASP A 6 16.07 21.23 19.10
CA ASP A 6 16.50 20.36 20.22
C ASP A 6 15.32 19.72 21.00
N ALA A 7 14.14 20.36 20.98
CA ALA A 7 12.95 19.87 21.67
C ALA A 7 12.18 18.84 20.83
N GLU A 8 12.18 19.03 19.51
CA GLU A 8 11.63 18.09 18.53
C GLU A 8 12.49 16.82 18.47
N ASP A 9 13.82 16.96 18.51
CA ASP A 9 14.77 15.85 18.59
C ASP A 9 14.63 15.04 19.90
N ALA A 10 14.38 15.69 21.03
CA ALA A 10 14.16 15.02 22.31
C ALA A 10 12.80 14.29 22.39
N GLU A 11 11.79 14.75 21.66
CA GLU A 11 10.49 14.09 21.53
C GLU A 11 10.60 12.88 20.59
N VAL A 12 11.37 13.02 19.50
CA VAL A 12 11.74 11.91 18.61
C VAL A 12 12.53 10.84 19.37
N ASP A 13 13.53 11.20 20.16
CA ASP A 13 14.33 10.25 20.95
C ASP A 13 13.48 9.52 22.01
N LYS A 14 12.57 10.21 22.70
CA LYS A 14 11.62 9.56 23.63
C LYS A 14 10.67 8.59 22.91
N ILE A 15 10.22 8.93 21.71
CA ILE A 15 9.40 8.03 20.88
C ILE A 15 10.24 6.84 20.44
N LEU A 16 11.51 7.03 20.03
CA LEU A 16 12.43 5.98 19.60
C LEU A 16 12.78 5.00 20.73
N ASP A 17 12.98 5.50 21.96
CA ASP A 17 13.24 4.72 23.17
C ASP A 17 12.00 3.94 23.62
N SER A 18 10.80 4.52 23.48
CA SER A 18 9.54 3.81 23.75
C SER A 18 9.28 2.65 22.77
N VAL A 19 9.93 2.69 21.60
CA VAL A 19 9.88 1.65 20.57
C VAL A 19 11.01 0.63 20.74
N ASP A 20 12.15 1.00 21.35
CA ASP A 20 13.29 0.10 21.59
C ASP A 20 12.99 -1.01 22.61
N GLY A 21 12.05 -0.79 23.53
CA GLY A 21 11.55 -1.84 24.44
C GLY A 21 10.46 -2.74 23.85
N ALA A 22 9.89 -2.36 22.70
CA ALA A 22 8.84 -3.08 22.03
C ALA A 22 9.29 -3.39 20.59
N GLU A 23 9.96 -4.52 20.42
CA GLU A 23 9.50 -5.39 19.34
C GLU A 23 8.00 -5.61 19.60
N ALA A 24 7.15 -4.71 19.14
CA ALA A 24 5.79 -5.05 18.81
C ALA A 24 5.96 -6.07 17.68
N LYS A 25 6.22 -7.33 18.05
CA LYS A 25 5.87 -8.47 17.24
C LYS A 25 4.40 -8.22 16.97
N LEU A 26 4.08 -7.71 15.78
CA LEU A 26 2.77 -7.97 15.24
C LEU A 26 2.72 -9.48 15.25
N ASP A 27 2.02 -10.02 16.25
CA ASP A 27 1.68 -11.42 16.25
C ASP A 27 0.90 -11.71 14.97
N ASP A 28 0.87 -12.97 14.58
CA ASP A 28 0.28 -13.33 13.29
C ASP A 28 -1.22 -12.96 13.20
N SER A 29 -1.92 -12.77 14.34
CA SER A 29 -3.30 -12.28 14.38
C SER A 29 -3.40 -10.81 13.97
N MET A 30 -2.51 -9.95 14.47
CA MET A 30 -2.46 -8.54 14.06
C MET A 30 -2.10 -8.38 12.57
N ARG A 31 -1.33 -9.32 12.01
CA ARG A 31 -1.00 -9.32 10.57
C ARG A 31 -2.21 -9.69 9.72
N VAL A 32 -3.01 -10.65 10.16
CA VAL A 32 -4.25 -11.04 9.48
C VAL A 32 -5.26 -9.91 9.53
N GLU A 33 -5.46 -9.30 10.70
CA GLU A 33 -6.37 -8.16 10.87
C GLU A 33 -5.93 -6.95 10.03
N LEU A 34 -4.63 -6.67 9.97
CA LEU A 34 -4.08 -5.62 9.12
C LEU A 34 -4.25 -5.90 7.62
N ASN A 35 -4.07 -7.15 7.17
CA ASN A 35 -4.30 -7.51 5.78
C ASN A 35 -5.78 -7.32 5.39
N THR A 36 -6.71 -7.69 6.27
CA THR A 36 -8.14 -7.45 6.09
C THR A 36 -8.44 -5.95 6.07
N LEU A 37 -7.89 -5.19 7.04
CA LEU A 37 -8.08 -3.75 7.15
C LEU A 37 -7.51 -2.98 5.95
N ILE A 38 -6.36 -3.37 5.42
CA ILE A 38 -5.78 -2.78 4.20
C ILE A 38 -6.70 -3.00 3.00
N LEU A 39 -7.37 -4.14 2.90
CA LEU A 39 -8.30 -4.41 1.81
C LEU A 39 -9.63 -3.66 1.98
N GLU A 40 -10.15 -3.57 3.22
CA GLU A 40 -11.43 -2.92 3.54
C GLU A 40 -11.35 -1.39 3.54
N THR A 41 -10.31 -0.80 4.15
CA THR A 41 -10.15 0.66 4.30
C THR A 41 -10.00 1.36 2.95
N VAL A 42 -9.51 0.64 1.94
CA VAL A 42 -9.36 1.12 0.56
C VAL A 42 -10.70 1.34 -0.12
N SER A 43 -11.73 0.58 0.27
CA SER A 43 -13.07 0.78 -0.24
C SER A 43 -13.72 2.04 0.35
N ASP A 44 -13.51 2.31 1.65
CA ASP A 44 -14.18 3.42 2.35
C ASP A 44 -13.59 4.80 2.02
N ASP A 45 -12.28 4.87 1.83
CA ASP A 45 -11.58 6.16 1.72
C ASP A 45 -11.85 6.87 0.37
N PHE A 46 -12.16 6.12 -0.69
CA PHE A 46 -12.52 6.66 -2.01
C PHE A 46 -14.00 7.10 -2.12
N LEU A 47 -14.85 6.70 -1.17
CA LEU A 47 -16.26 7.09 -1.14
C LEU A 47 -16.50 8.43 -0.44
N ARG A 48 -15.49 8.97 0.26
CA ARG A 48 -15.55 10.26 0.95
C ARG A 48 -15.31 11.42 -0.02
N THR A 49 -16.40 12.01 -0.51
CA THR A 49 -16.42 13.16 -1.43
C THR A 49 -16.41 14.52 -0.73
N ASP A 50 -16.47 14.52 0.61
CA ASP A 50 -16.55 15.70 1.47
C ASP A 50 -15.20 16.37 1.76
N ARG A 51 -14.10 15.83 1.19
CA ARG A 51 -12.73 16.26 1.48
C ARG A 51 -11.93 16.57 0.20
N PRO A 52 -10.84 17.37 0.29
CA PRO A 52 -9.93 17.62 -0.82
C PRO A 52 -9.40 16.31 -1.42
N SER A 53 -9.21 16.28 -2.74
CA SER A 53 -8.76 15.10 -3.49
C SER A 53 -7.49 14.46 -2.90
N GLY A 54 -7.45 13.12 -2.87
CA GLY A 54 -6.28 12.35 -2.43
C GLY A 54 -6.69 11.12 -1.62
N HIS A 55 -5.78 10.16 -1.50
CA HIS A 55 -5.93 9.06 -0.54
C HIS A 55 -5.38 9.53 0.80
N LEU A 56 -6.20 9.51 1.85
CA LEU A 56 -5.78 9.85 3.20
C LEU A 56 -6.00 8.62 4.07
N THR A 57 -4.89 7.97 4.42
CA THR A 57 -4.91 6.93 5.42
C THR A 57 -5.19 7.55 6.80
N SER A 58 -6.46 7.61 7.21
CA SER A 58 -6.86 8.09 8.53
C SER A 58 -7.00 7.00 9.58
N ASP A 59 -6.87 5.73 9.16
CA ASP A 59 -6.98 4.61 10.09
C ASP A 59 -5.82 4.63 11.10
N PRO A 60 -6.11 4.77 12.41
CA PRO A 60 -5.08 4.94 13.44
C PRO A 60 -4.19 3.69 13.60
N ILE A 61 -4.70 2.49 13.28
CA ILE A 61 -3.94 1.24 13.33
C ILE A 61 -2.94 1.21 12.17
N LEU A 62 -3.39 1.52 10.96
CA LEU A 62 -2.54 1.55 9.77
C LEU A 62 -1.46 2.63 9.86
N LEU A 63 -1.78 3.81 10.42
CA LEU A 63 -0.79 4.86 10.69
C LEU A 63 0.27 4.42 11.71
N LYS A 64 -0.15 3.80 12.82
CA LYS A 64 0.78 3.26 13.84
C LYS A 64 1.68 2.19 13.24
N TYR A 65 1.12 1.33 12.39
CA TYR A 65 1.86 0.29 11.68
C TYR A 65 2.92 0.88 10.74
N GLN A 66 2.53 1.78 9.85
CA GLN A 66 3.45 2.43 8.91
C GLN A 66 4.60 3.14 9.62
N ARG A 67 4.29 3.86 10.70
CA ARG A 67 5.31 4.52 11.54
C ARG A 67 6.31 3.50 12.06
N SER A 68 5.85 2.40 12.66
CA SER A 68 6.72 1.35 13.19
C SER A 68 7.65 0.77 12.11
N VAL A 69 7.12 0.53 10.91
CA VAL A 69 7.87 0.02 9.77
C VAL A 69 8.93 1.01 9.28
N ILE A 70 8.56 2.27 9.09
CA ILE A 70 9.48 3.34 8.65
C ILE A 70 10.62 3.51 9.65
N PHE A 71 10.30 3.58 10.95
CA PHE A 71 11.31 3.70 12.00
C PHE A 71 12.27 2.50 12.02
N HIS A 72 11.76 1.28 11.86
CA HIS A 72 12.61 0.09 11.75
C HIS A 72 13.56 0.18 10.53
N MET A 73 13.07 0.63 9.37
CA MET A 73 13.91 0.84 8.19
C MET A 73 14.98 1.90 8.42
N LEU A 74 14.64 3.04 9.03
CA LEU A 74 15.60 4.10 9.37
C LEU A 74 16.69 3.60 10.32
N LYS A 75 16.33 2.88 11.39
CA LYS A 75 17.28 2.24 12.32
C LYS A 75 18.20 1.26 11.59
N THR A 76 17.64 0.44 10.69
CA THR A 76 18.40 -0.54 9.90
C THR A 76 19.37 0.15 8.93
N ALA A 77 18.92 1.22 8.27
CA ALA A 77 19.73 2.03 7.38
C ALA A 77 20.88 2.72 8.12
N GLY A 78 20.59 3.36 9.25
CA GLY A 78 21.59 3.96 10.12
C GLY A 78 22.63 2.94 10.57
N LYS A 79 22.21 1.79 11.11
CA LYS A 79 23.12 0.71 11.52
C LYS A 79 24.00 0.21 10.37
N THR A 80 23.44 0.04 9.18
CA THR A 80 24.19 -0.40 7.98
C THR A 80 25.23 0.63 7.57
N LEU A 81 24.87 1.92 7.61
CA LEU A 81 25.77 3.03 7.30
C LEU A 81 26.91 3.14 8.32
N PHE A 82 26.61 3.07 9.63
CA PHE A 82 27.62 3.08 10.69
C PHE A 82 28.59 1.90 10.62
N GLN A 83 28.16 0.77 10.05
CA GLN A 83 29.02 -0.38 9.77
C GLN A 83 29.84 -0.24 8.48
N GLY A 84 29.76 0.90 7.78
CA GLY A 84 30.45 1.15 6.51
C GLY A 84 29.95 0.30 5.34
N LYS A 85 28.74 -0.28 5.45
CA LYS A 85 28.14 -1.13 4.42
C LYS A 85 27.28 -0.30 3.47
N SER A 86 27.16 -0.77 2.23
CA SER A 86 26.30 -0.16 1.23
C SER A 86 24.81 -0.28 1.63
N LEU A 87 24.07 0.82 1.53
CA LEU A 87 22.62 0.88 1.75
C LEU A 87 21.84 0.06 0.70
N VAL A 88 22.47 -0.28 -0.43
CA VAL A 88 21.85 -1.05 -1.53
C VAL A 88 21.50 -2.48 -1.08
N ASN A 89 22.12 -3.00 -0.02
CA ASN A 89 21.90 -4.36 0.48
C ASN A 89 20.89 -4.46 1.63
N ILE A 90 20.15 -3.39 1.94
CA ILE A 90 19.13 -3.43 2.99
C ILE A 90 17.89 -4.14 2.44
N SER A 91 17.63 -5.35 2.94
CA SER A 91 16.38 -6.05 2.66
C SER A 91 15.23 -5.37 3.39
N LEU A 92 14.11 -5.19 2.67
CA LEU A 92 12.88 -4.71 3.27
C LEU A 92 12.33 -5.74 4.26
N PRO A 93 11.93 -5.36 5.49
CA PRO A 93 11.26 -6.28 6.40
C PRO A 93 9.98 -6.83 5.76
N VAL A 94 9.69 -8.11 5.97
CA VAL A 94 8.49 -8.82 5.46
C VAL A 94 7.19 -8.10 5.81
N ARG A 95 7.16 -7.34 6.90
CA ARG A 95 6.01 -6.54 7.35
C ARG A 95 5.64 -5.42 6.37
N ILE A 96 6.55 -4.95 5.52
CA ILE A 96 6.18 -3.98 4.47
C ILE A 96 5.27 -4.63 3.41
N PHE A 97 5.32 -5.96 3.31
CA PHE A 97 4.69 -6.67 2.22
C PHE A 97 3.26 -7.07 2.56
N GLU A 98 2.37 -6.99 1.57
CA GLU A 98 1.10 -7.70 1.60
C GLU A 98 1.31 -9.17 1.23
N ALA A 99 0.36 -10.03 1.60
CA ALA A 99 0.38 -11.47 1.29
C ALA A 99 0.02 -11.78 -0.18
N ARG A 100 0.47 -10.94 -1.13
CA ARG A 100 0.19 -11.07 -2.56
C ARG A 100 1.44 -10.80 -3.39
N SER A 101 1.58 -11.54 -4.47
CA SER A 101 2.50 -11.22 -5.57
C SER A 101 2.00 -9.98 -6.32
N TYR A 102 2.91 -9.26 -6.96
CA TYR A 102 2.54 -8.16 -7.86
C TYR A 102 1.60 -8.61 -8.97
N LEU A 103 1.73 -9.87 -9.46
CA LEU A 103 0.80 -10.42 -10.44
C LEU A 103 -0.63 -10.46 -9.90
N GLN A 104 -0.82 -10.83 -8.63
CA GLN A 104 -2.13 -10.83 -7.98
C GLN A 104 -2.60 -9.41 -7.67
N ARG A 105 -1.68 -8.47 -7.47
CA ARG A 105 -2.00 -7.11 -7.09
C ARG A 105 -2.50 -6.25 -8.25
N ILE A 106 -1.90 -6.43 -9.42
CA ILE A 106 -2.25 -5.63 -10.60
C ILE A 106 -3.68 -5.91 -11.09
N THR A 107 -4.24 -7.08 -10.75
CA THR A 107 -5.62 -7.40 -11.11
C THR A 107 -6.62 -6.49 -10.39
N ASP A 108 -6.36 -6.04 -9.15
CA ASP A 108 -7.23 -5.08 -8.45
C ASP A 108 -7.52 -3.83 -9.31
N ALA A 109 -6.52 -3.34 -10.06
CA ALA A 109 -6.65 -2.18 -10.94
C ALA A 109 -7.65 -2.40 -12.11
N TRP A 110 -8.00 -3.65 -12.41
CA TRP A 110 -8.98 -4.03 -13.43
C TRP A 110 -10.33 -4.42 -12.86
N GLY A 111 -10.57 -4.18 -11.56
CA GLY A 111 -11.83 -4.55 -10.90
C GLY A 111 -13.08 -3.79 -11.39
N ASN A 112 -12.94 -2.62 -12.03
CA ASN A 112 -14.09 -1.82 -12.49
C ASN A 112 -14.60 -2.21 -13.89
N GLN A 113 -14.89 -3.49 -14.08
CA GLN A 113 -15.20 -4.09 -15.39
C GLN A 113 -16.51 -3.58 -15.99
N ALA A 114 -17.44 -3.08 -15.16
CA ALA A 114 -18.68 -2.47 -15.60
C ALA A 114 -18.45 -1.35 -16.64
N GLU A 115 -17.39 -0.56 -16.50
CA GLU A 115 -17.05 0.50 -17.45
C GLU A 115 -16.58 -0.06 -18.80
N LEU A 116 -15.90 -1.22 -18.82
CA LEU A 116 -15.52 -1.87 -20.08
C LEU A 116 -16.74 -2.40 -20.83
N PHE A 117 -17.74 -2.95 -20.13
CA PHE A 117 -18.98 -3.39 -20.76
C PHE A 117 -19.75 -2.22 -21.38
N LYS A 118 -19.88 -1.11 -20.65
CA LYS A 118 -20.49 0.12 -21.18
C LYS A 118 -19.73 0.67 -22.39
N ALA A 119 -18.40 0.65 -22.35
CA ALA A 119 -17.57 1.07 -23.49
C ALA A 119 -17.81 0.21 -24.74
N ALA A 120 -18.04 -1.09 -24.57
CA ALA A 120 -18.32 -2.03 -25.67
C ALA A 120 -19.71 -1.79 -26.29
N GLU A 121 -20.70 -1.41 -25.49
CA GLU A 121 -22.07 -1.13 -25.94
C GLU A 121 -22.23 0.26 -26.57
N ALA A 122 -21.35 1.20 -26.24
CA ALA A 122 -21.40 2.59 -26.71
C ALA A 122 -21.21 2.68 -28.24
N GLN A 123 -22.15 3.37 -28.91
CA GLN A 123 -22.08 3.62 -30.36
C GLN A 123 -21.24 4.87 -30.67
N ASP A 124 -21.41 5.93 -29.88
CA ASP A 124 -20.62 7.15 -30.02
C ASP A 124 -19.17 6.92 -29.59
N PRO A 125 -18.17 7.23 -30.45
CA PRO A 125 -16.76 7.12 -30.09
C PRO A 125 -16.37 7.95 -28.87
N VAL A 126 -17.01 9.10 -28.62
CA VAL A 126 -16.66 9.95 -27.47
C VAL A 126 -17.15 9.31 -26.16
N GLU A 127 -18.39 8.81 -26.10
CA GLU A 127 -18.87 8.05 -24.94
C GLU A 127 -18.05 6.78 -24.67
N ARG A 128 -17.67 6.04 -25.72
CA ARG A 128 -16.77 4.89 -25.57
C ARG A 128 -15.43 5.28 -24.93
N LEU A 129 -14.83 6.38 -25.38
CA LEU A 129 -13.58 6.88 -24.81
C LEU A 129 -13.74 7.27 -23.32
N LYS A 130 -14.85 7.92 -22.95
CA LYS A 130 -15.13 8.28 -21.55
C LYS A 130 -15.15 7.05 -20.64
N HIS A 131 -15.82 5.99 -21.07
CA HIS A 131 -15.88 4.74 -20.30
C HIS A 131 -14.51 4.04 -20.21
N THR A 132 -13.75 3.98 -21.31
CA THR A 132 -12.39 3.42 -21.29
C THR A 132 -11.44 4.23 -20.37
N ALA A 133 -11.51 5.55 -20.41
CA ALA A 133 -10.74 6.42 -19.52
C ALA A 133 -11.16 6.23 -18.06
N THR A 134 -12.46 6.13 -17.79
CA THR A 134 -13.00 5.89 -16.45
C THR A 134 -12.54 4.55 -15.89
N PHE A 135 -12.60 3.47 -16.69
CA PHE A 135 -12.04 2.17 -16.32
C PHE A 135 -10.58 2.30 -15.86
N ASN A 136 -9.73 2.92 -16.68
CA ASN A 136 -8.30 3.04 -16.40
C ASN A 136 -8.00 3.88 -15.14
N ILE A 137 -8.59 5.07 -15.05
CA ILE A 137 -8.37 6.00 -13.91
C ILE A 137 -8.92 5.40 -12.62
N SER A 138 -10.07 4.74 -12.68
CA SER A 138 -10.67 4.12 -11.50
C SER A 138 -9.76 3.04 -10.90
N GLY A 139 -8.99 2.32 -11.72
CA GLY A 139 -8.04 1.31 -11.26
C GLY A 139 -6.86 1.87 -10.45
N LEU A 140 -6.45 3.12 -10.69
CA LEU A 140 -5.28 3.73 -10.06
C LEU A 140 -5.38 3.82 -8.53
N ARG A 141 -6.60 3.80 -7.97
CA ARG A 141 -6.82 3.75 -6.51
C ARG A 141 -6.15 2.55 -5.85
N TYR A 142 -6.02 1.45 -6.58
CA TYR A 142 -5.38 0.25 -6.08
C TYR A 142 -3.85 0.36 -6.18
N CYS A 143 -3.27 1.30 -6.92
CA CYS A 143 -1.82 1.47 -7.00
C CYS A 143 -1.24 2.22 -5.79
N VAL A 144 -2.06 2.90 -4.98
CA VAL A 144 -1.62 3.73 -3.85
C VAL A 144 -1.77 3.04 -2.49
N LEU A 145 -1.94 1.72 -2.47
CA LEU A 145 -2.02 1.01 -1.19
C LEU A 145 -0.64 0.91 -0.55
N GLN A 146 -0.68 0.85 0.78
CA GLN A 146 0.47 1.13 1.62
C GLN A 146 1.39 -0.09 1.78
N ALA A 147 0.85 -1.30 1.59
CA ALA A 147 1.62 -2.53 1.62
C ALA A 147 2.16 -2.87 0.23
N LYS A 148 3.43 -3.27 0.19
CA LYS A 148 4.13 -3.61 -1.05
C LYS A 148 3.81 -5.04 -1.46
N PRO A 149 3.39 -5.32 -2.70
CA PRO A 149 3.33 -6.70 -3.17
C PRO A 149 4.73 -7.31 -3.30
N PHE A 150 4.79 -8.63 -3.15
CA PHE A 150 6.01 -9.38 -3.44
C PHE A 150 6.38 -9.26 -4.91
N ASN A 151 7.68 -9.11 -5.19
CA ASN A 151 8.18 -9.11 -6.56
C ASN A 151 7.96 -10.51 -7.14
N PRO A 152 7.37 -10.65 -8.34
CA PRO A 152 7.20 -11.95 -8.95
C PRO A 152 8.56 -12.60 -9.21
N ILE A 153 8.62 -13.91 -9.03
CA ILE A 153 9.82 -14.66 -9.43
C ILE A 153 9.85 -14.84 -10.96
N LEU A 154 11.03 -15.14 -11.51
CA LEU A 154 11.16 -15.44 -12.93
C LEU A 154 10.29 -16.65 -13.30
N GLY A 155 9.39 -16.47 -14.26
CA GLY A 155 8.47 -17.52 -14.72
C GLY A 155 7.22 -17.69 -13.85
N GLU A 156 6.99 -16.83 -12.86
CA GLU A 156 5.72 -16.80 -12.14
C GLU A 156 4.57 -16.47 -13.08
N THR A 157 3.44 -17.17 -12.93
CA THR A 157 2.21 -16.94 -13.68
C THR A 157 1.02 -16.80 -12.74
N LEU A 158 0.00 -16.07 -13.17
CA LEU A 158 -1.26 -15.93 -12.46
C LEU A 158 -2.42 -16.22 -13.40
N GLN A 159 -3.35 -17.07 -12.97
CA GLN A 159 -4.66 -17.21 -13.59
C GLN A 159 -5.72 -16.92 -12.54
N ALA A 160 -6.73 -16.15 -12.92
CA ALA A 160 -7.83 -15.80 -12.04
C ALA A 160 -9.12 -15.61 -12.82
N THR A 161 -10.26 -15.74 -12.14
CA THR A 161 -11.58 -15.46 -12.72
C THR A 161 -12.32 -14.51 -11.78
N TYR A 162 -12.79 -13.39 -12.32
CA TYR A 162 -13.64 -12.46 -11.59
C TYR A 162 -15.06 -13.01 -11.43
N PRO A 163 -15.80 -12.55 -10.40
CA PRO A 163 -17.24 -12.72 -10.36
C PRO A 163 -17.87 -12.26 -11.69
N GLY A 164 -18.64 -13.11 -12.34
CA GLY A 164 -19.17 -12.87 -13.70
C GLY A 164 -18.40 -13.54 -14.84
N GLY A 165 -17.35 -14.32 -14.54
CA GLY A 165 -16.71 -15.23 -15.50
C GLY A 165 -15.63 -14.60 -16.38
N ILE A 166 -15.16 -13.39 -16.05
CA ILE A 166 -14.06 -12.74 -16.76
C ILE A 166 -12.73 -13.35 -16.33
N ASN A 167 -11.95 -13.85 -17.27
CA ASN A 167 -10.69 -14.53 -17.00
C ASN A 167 -9.50 -13.57 -17.13
N VAL A 168 -8.55 -13.70 -16.21
CA VAL A 168 -7.19 -13.16 -16.26
C VAL A 168 -6.25 -14.33 -16.48
N GLN A 169 -5.39 -14.23 -17.48
CA GLN A 169 -4.43 -15.27 -17.88
C GLN A 169 -3.05 -14.66 -18.10
#